data_AF-D9PGF8-F1
#
_entry.id   AF-D9PGF8-F1
#
_cell.length_a   1.000
_cell.length_b   1.000
_cell.length_c   1.000
_cell.angle_alpha   90.00
_cell.angle_beta   90.00
_cell.angle_gamma   90.00
#
_symmetry.space_group_name_H-M   'P 1'
#
loop_
_entity.id
_entity.type
_entity.pdbx_description
1 polymer ?
#
loop_
_entity_poly.entity_id
_entity_poly.type
_entity_poly.pdbx_seq_one_letter_code
_entity_poly.pdbx_strand_id
1 'polypeptide(L)'
;GRDANTPEWVQHIAFKVDSVATLELTKASLEAAGIAVVGPTDHTIFKSIYFFDPNGHRLELAADVGTPEMMAKLDAVKWDMLQEWDRTRRAPKHAAWMHARELKS
;
A
#
# COMPACT_ATOMS: atom_id res chain seq x y z
N GLY A 1 3.06 6.81 20.70
CA GLY A 1 3.95 7.79 20.05
C GLY A 1 4.48 7.21 18.75
N ARG A 2 4.89 8.05 17.80
CA ARG A 2 5.54 7.63 16.54
C ARG A 2 6.96 7.12 16.80
N ASP A 3 7.43 6.14 16.03
CA ASP A 3 8.84 5.71 16.06
C ASP A 3 9.72 6.71 15.29
N ALA A 4 10.65 7.36 16.01
CA ALA A 4 11.57 8.35 15.45
C ALA A 4 12.67 7.73 14.56
N ASN A 5 12.89 6.41 14.62
CA ASN A 5 13.88 5.73 13.81
C ASN A 5 13.42 5.45 12.37
N THR A 6 12.16 5.76 12.05
CA THR A 6 11.58 5.50 10.71
C THR A 6 11.07 6.78 10.08
N PRO A 7 11.13 6.92 8.74
CA PRO A 7 10.51 8.04 8.03
C PRO A 7 9.02 8.21 8.36
N GLU A 8 8.48 9.43 8.21
CA GLU A 8 7.09 9.76 8.55
C GLU A 8 6.03 8.89 7.85
N TRP A 9 6.40 8.31 6.70
CA TRP A 9 5.50 7.46 5.93
C TRP A 9 5.43 6.01 6.39
N VAL A 10 6.38 5.54 7.21
CA VAL A 10 6.47 4.11 7.57
C VAL A 10 5.30 3.67 8.44
N GLN A 11 4.95 4.45 9.47
CA GLN A 11 3.88 4.08 10.39
C GLN A 11 2.53 4.57 9.88
N HIS A 12 1.68 3.65 9.42
CA HIS A 12 0.30 3.92 9.04
C HIS A 12 -0.60 2.71 9.32
N ILE A 13 -1.91 2.96 9.34
CA ILE A 13 -2.94 1.92 9.44
C ILE A 13 -3.74 1.94 8.13
N ALA A 14 -3.78 0.80 7.45
CA ALA A 14 -4.52 0.65 6.20
C ALA A 14 -5.90 0.01 6.43
N PHE A 15 -6.94 0.63 5.89
CA PHE A 15 -8.29 0.09 5.85
C PHE A 15 -8.67 -0.24 4.41
N LYS A 16 -9.17 -1.46 4.19
CA LYS A 16 -9.69 -1.86 2.90
C LYS A 16 -11.06 -1.22 2.64
N VAL A 17 -11.27 -0.72 1.42
CA VAL A 17 -12.57 -0.24 0.93
C VAL A 17 -13.06 -1.10 -0.24
N ASP A 18 -14.34 -0.97 -0.57
CA ASP A 18 -15.01 -1.87 -1.51
C ASP A 18 -14.54 -1.73 -2.96
N SER A 19 -14.09 -0.53 -3.37
CA SER A 19 -13.74 -0.26 -4.77
C SER A 19 -12.84 0.96 -4.94
N VAL A 20 -12.23 1.07 -6.12
CA VAL A 20 -11.49 2.28 -6.54
C VAL A 20 -12.41 3.50 -6.61
N ALA A 21 -13.67 3.32 -6.99
CA ALA A 21 -14.65 4.42 -6.97
C ALA A 21 -14.87 4.94 -5.54
N THR A 22 -14.92 4.05 -4.55
CA THR A 22 -14.99 4.43 -3.14
C THR A 22 -13.77 5.25 -2.73
N LEU A 23 -12.55 4.85 -3.14
CA LEU A 23 -11.35 5.64 -2.88
C LEU A 23 -11.43 7.05 -3.48
N GLU A 24 -11.83 7.16 -4.74
CA GLU A 24 -11.91 8.44 -5.46
C GLU A 24 -12.94 9.37 -4.83
N LEU A 25 -14.11 8.84 -4.47
CA LEU A 25 -15.15 9.59 -3.75
C LEU A 25 -14.69 10.04 -2.36
N THR A 26 -14.05 9.15 -1.60
CA THR A 26 -13.53 9.51 -0.27
C THR A 26 -12.41 10.53 -0.36
N LYS A 27 -11.49 10.40 -1.32
CA LYS A 27 -10.45 11.40 -1.58
C LYS A 27 -11.07 12.78 -1.84
N ALA A 28 -12.02 12.88 -2.77
CA ALA A 28 -12.66 14.14 -3.10
C ALA A 28 -13.37 14.77 -1.88
N SER A 29 -14.02 13.94 -1.06
CA SER A 29 -14.66 14.40 0.19
C SER A 29 -13.64 14.94 1.21
N LEU A 30 -12.51 14.26 1.39
CA LEU A 30 -11.44 14.70 2.28
C LEU A 30 -10.81 16.01 1.81
N GLU A 31 -10.49 16.12 0.52
CA GLU A 31 -9.92 17.33 -0.07
C GLU A 31 -10.88 18.52 0.03
N ALA A 32 -12.19 18.29 -0.21
CA ALA A 32 -13.22 19.31 -0.03
C ALA A 32 -13.36 19.79 1.43
N ALA A 33 -13.02 18.92 2.39
CA ALA A 33 -12.96 19.25 3.82
C ALA A 33 -11.62 19.91 4.24
N GLY A 34 -10.72 20.19 3.30
CA GLY A 34 -9.42 20.81 3.57
C GLY A 34 -8.35 19.85 4.10
N ILE A 35 -8.59 18.53 4.03
CA ILE A 35 -7.62 17.51 4.43
C ILE A 35 -6.71 17.20 3.24
N ALA A 36 -5.40 17.32 3.44
CA ALA A 36 -4.43 16.97 2.41
C ALA A 36 -4.37 15.44 2.20
N VAL A 37 -4.48 15.01 0.95
CA VAL A 37 -4.48 13.59 0.56
C VAL A 37 -3.34 13.32 -0.44
N VAL A 38 -2.60 12.24 -0.22
CA VAL A 38 -1.60 11.70 -1.15
C VAL A 38 -2.21 10.52 -1.93
N GLY A 39 -2.00 10.47 -3.23
CA GLY A 39 -2.46 9.40 -4.11
C GLY A 39 -3.53 9.84 -5.13
N PRO A 40 -4.15 8.90 -5.87
CA PRO A 40 -4.02 7.45 -5.69
C PRO A 40 -2.64 6.92 -6.06
N THR A 41 -2.07 6.06 -5.21
CA THR A 41 -0.85 5.30 -5.46
C THR A 41 -1.22 3.92 -6.02
N ASP A 42 -0.50 3.46 -7.05
CA ASP A 42 -0.73 2.16 -7.69
C ASP A 42 0.31 1.15 -7.20
N HIS A 43 -0.12 0.23 -6.33
CA HIS A 43 0.71 -0.85 -5.76
C HIS A 43 0.60 -2.15 -6.57
N THR A 44 0.20 -2.05 -7.85
CA THR A 44 -0.06 -3.14 -8.80
C THR A 44 -1.28 -4.01 -8.48
N ILE A 45 -1.43 -4.49 -7.24
CA ILE A 45 -2.53 -5.36 -6.81
C ILE A 45 -3.60 -4.64 -5.97
N PHE A 46 -3.32 -3.41 -5.51
CA PHE A 46 -4.28 -2.51 -4.92
C PHE A 46 -3.92 -1.07 -5.27
N LYS A 47 -4.89 -0.17 -5.19
CA LYS A 47 -4.66 1.28 -5.21
C LYS A 47 -4.94 1.84 -3.83
N SER A 48 -4.27 2.92 -3.46
CA SER A 48 -4.52 3.54 -2.17
C SER A 48 -4.37 5.05 -2.13
N ILE A 49 -4.97 5.67 -1.12
CA ILE A 49 -4.78 7.08 -0.76
C ILE A 49 -4.31 7.17 0.69
N TYR A 50 -3.55 8.21 1.03
CA TYR A 50 -3.04 8.45 2.38
C TYR A 50 -3.39 9.86 2.87
N PHE A 51 -3.73 9.98 4.15
CA PHE A 51 -3.99 11.25 4.81
C PHE A 51 -3.73 11.13 6.31
N PHE A 52 -3.75 12.25 7.03
CA PHE A 52 -3.64 12.26 8.49
C PHE A 52 -5.01 12.45 9.13
N ASP A 53 -5.28 11.70 10.19
CA ASP A 53 -6.42 11.96 11.07
C ASP A 53 -6.16 13.20 11.96
N PRO A 54 -7.17 13.72 12.67
CA PRO A 54 -7.01 14.87 13.57
C PRO A 54 -6.03 14.65 14.73
N ASN A 55 -5.68 13.39 15.05
CA ASN A 55 -4.71 13.03 16.09
C ASN A 55 -3.28 12.89 15.55
N GLY A 56 -3.07 13.07 14.24
CA GLY A 56 -1.79 12.94 13.56
C GLY A 56 -1.42 11.50 13.20
N HIS A 57 -2.36 10.55 13.22
CA HIS A 57 -2.15 9.20 12.69
C HIS A 57 -2.28 9.21 11.17
N ARG A 58 -1.28 8.66 10.50
CA ARG A 58 -1.36 8.43 9.05
C ARG A 58 -2.27 7.24 8.77
N LEU A 59 -3.31 7.47 8.01
CA LEU A 59 -4.25 6.47 7.54
C LEU A 59 -4.02 6.20 6.06
N GLU A 60 -4.28 4.96 5.66
CA GLU A 60 -4.34 4.53 4.27
C GLU A 60 -5.73 3.93 4.00
N LEU A 61 -6.35 4.31 2.89
CA LEU A 61 -7.48 3.56 2.35
C LEU A 61 -7.01 2.83 1.10
N ALA A 62 -7.28 1.53 1.02
CA ALA A 62 -6.81 0.66 -0.06
C ALA A 62 -7.98 -0.08 -0.73
N ALA A 63 -7.97 -0.15 -2.06
CA ALA A 63 -8.92 -0.93 -2.85
C ALA A 63 -8.17 -1.94 -3.72
N ASP A 64 -8.54 -3.21 -3.62
CA ASP A 64 -7.93 -4.28 -4.39
C ASP A 64 -8.24 -4.12 -5.88
N VAL A 65 -7.22 -4.28 -6.72
CA VAL A 65 -7.31 -4.32 -8.19
C VAL A 65 -6.59 -5.52 -8.80
N GLY A 66 -5.99 -6.37 -7.96
CA GLY A 66 -5.25 -7.56 -8.38
C GLY A 66 -6.15 -8.58 -9.10
N THR A 67 -5.63 -9.15 -10.18
CA THR A 67 -6.33 -10.22 -10.91
C THR A 67 -6.11 -11.58 -10.25
N PRO A 68 -6.97 -12.59 -10.52
CA PRO A 68 -6.74 -13.96 -10.06
C PRO A 68 -5.35 -14.50 -10.42
N GLU A 69 -4.83 -14.18 -11.60
CA GLU A 69 -3.50 -14.60 -12.05
C GLU A 69 -2.38 -13.92 -11.23
N MET A 70 -2.54 -12.63 -10.90
CA MET A 70 -1.59 -11.92 -10.04
C MET A 70 -1.58 -12.54 -8.63
N MET A 71 -2.76 -12.82 -8.09
CA MET A 71 -2.88 -13.45 -6.76
C MET A 71 -2.29 -14.86 -6.75
N ALA A 72 -2.51 -15.65 -7.81
CA ALA A 72 -1.92 -16.98 -7.95
C ALA A 72 -0.38 -16.92 -8.04
N LYS A 73 0.19 -15.94 -8.76
CA LYS A 73 1.64 -15.72 -8.81
C LYS A 73 2.24 -15.39 -7.45
N LEU A 74 1.53 -14.61 -6.62
CA LEU A 74 1.97 -14.30 -5.26
C LEU A 74 1.86 -15.50 -4.34
N ASP A 75 0.76 -16.24 -4.43
CA ASP A 75 0.53 -17.44 -3.64
C ASP A 75 1.62 -18.49 -3.87
N ALA A 76 2.05 -18.65 -5.13
CA ALA A 76 3.10 -19.59 -5.53
C ALA A 76 4.47 -19.30 -4.92
N VAL A 77 4.77 -18.06 -4.50
CA VAL A 77 6.10 -17.66 -4.00
C VAL A 77 6.13 -17.22 -2.53
N LYS A 78 4.97 -17.08 -1.87
CA LYS A 78 4.86 -16.49 -0.51
C LYS A 78 5.74 -17.20 0.53
N TRP A 79 5.81 -18.53 0.46
CA TRP A 79 6.58 -19.32 1.42
C TRP A 79 8.08 -19.24 1.16
N ASP A 80 8.49 -19.30 -0.11
CA ASP A 80 9.89 -19.18 -0.51
C ASP A 80 10.44 -17.79 -0.14
N MET A 81 9.63 -16.74 -0.31
CA MET A 81 9.97 -15.38 0.15
C MET A 81 10.24 -15.34 1.66
N LEU A 82 9.35 -15.92 2.48
CA LEU A 82 9.53 -15.94 3.93
C LEU A 82 10.77 -16.75 4.35
N GLN A 83 11.00 -17.92 3.73
CA GLN A 83 12.16 -18.76 4.02
C GLN A 83 13.49 -18.10 3.63
N GLU A 84 13.55 -17.43 2.48
CA GLU A 84 14.74 -16.67 2.07
C GLU A 84 15.01 -15.52 3.06
N TRP A 85 13.97 -14.77 3.42
CA TRP A 85 14.11 -13.66 4.36
C TRP A 85 14.58 -14.14 5.74
N ASP A 86 14.04 -15.24 6.28
CA ASP A 86 14.45 -15.76 7.59
C ASP A 86 15.94 -16.09 7.64
N ARG A 87 16.47 -16.72 6.58
CA ARG A 87 17.89 -17.08 6.45
C ARG A 87 18.80 -15.89 6.18
N THR A 88 18.38 -14.95 5.35
CA THR A 88 19.27 -13.90 4.80
C THR A 88 19.09 -12.54 5.46
N ARG A 89 17.93 -12.30 6.07
CA ARG A 89 17.47 -11.00 6.58
C ARG A 89 17.52 -9.89 5.52
N ARG A 90 17.40 -10.26 4.24
CA ARG A 90 17.37 -9.34 3.09
C ARG A 90 16.02 -9.44 2.39
N ALA A 91 15.61 -8.35 1.76
CA ALA A 91 14.37 -8.29 0.97
C ALA A 91 14.45 -9.29 -0.22
N PRO A 92 13.56 -10.30 -0.29
CA PRO A 92 13.54 -11.27 -1.37
C PRO A 92 13.08 -10.64 -2.70
N LYS A 93 13.42 -11.26 -3.83
CA LYS A 93 13.11 -10.74 -5.19
C LYS A 93 12.07 -11.54 -5.99
N HIS A 94 11.47 -12.58 -5.42
CA HIS A 94 10.53 -13.48 -6.11
C HIS A 94 9.32 -12.76 -6.72
N ALA A 95 8.84 -11.70 -6.07
CA ALA A 95 7.72 -10.88 -6.53
C ALA A 95 8.15 -9.51 -7.11
N ALA A 96 9.40 -9.35 -7.58
CA ALA A 96 9.91 -8.07 -8.10
C ALA A 96 9.07 -7.46 -9.23
N TRP A 97 8.30 -8.29 -9.94
CA TRP A 97 7.36 -7.85 -10.96
C TRP A 97 6.27 -6.89 -10.43
N MET A 98 5.92 -6.96 -9.14
CA MET A 98 4.95 -6.04 -8.51
C MET A 98 5.43 -4.58 -8.53
N HIS A 99 6.74 -4.36 -8.39
CA HIS A 99 7.33 -3.03 -8.30
C HIS A 99 7.94 -2.56 -9.62
N ALA A 100 7.87 -3.38 -10.67
CA ALA A 100 8.45 -3.06 -11.97
C ALA A 100 7.80 -1.83 -12.64
N ARG A 101 6.60 -1.44 -12.21
CA ARG A 101 5.88 -0.25 -12.69
C ARG A 101 6.25 1.02 -11.90
N GLU A 102 6.45 0.91 -10.60
CA GLU A 102 6.80 2.04 -9.73
C GLU A 102 8.20 2.61 -10.04
N LEU A 103 9.15 1.74 -10.43
CA LEU A 103 10.55 2.08 -10.70
C LEU A 103 10.82 2.64 -12.12
N LYS A 104 9.77 2.83 -12.94
CA LYS A 104 9.89 3.39 -14.31
C LYS A 104 9.55 4.90 -14.39
N SER A 105 9.46 5.55 -13.23
CA SER A 105 9.11 6.98 -13.08
C SER A 105 10.35 7.85 -13.04
#